data_AF-A0A967WAX0-F1
#
_entry.id   AF-A0A967WAX0-F1
#
_cell.length_a   1.000
_cell.length_b   1.000
_cell.length_c   1.000
_cell.angle_alpha   90.00
_cell.angle_beta   90.00
_cell.angle_gamma   90.00
#
_symmetry.space_group_name_H-M   'P 1'
#
loop_
_entity.id
_entity.type
_entity.pdbx_description
1 polymer ?
#
loop_
_entity_poly.entity_id
_entity_poly.type
_entity_poly.pdbx_seq_one_letter_code
_entity_poly.pdbx_strand_id
1 'polypeptide(L)'
;YLSGSNSLLEGNVISENQVTDRDWGHGGGLALESSPARIYGNTVTANSASYKGAGFYLSDSDAIVLGNVVVDNGSPADGGGFYLLNCDGAVMQGNTVAGNEANNGAGLLLSNSDVAMKDNTVSANVASNVGGGLAMWWSKPELDANT
;
A
#
# COMPACT_ATOMS: atom_id res chain seq x y z
N TYR A 1 1.70 3.89 12.93
CA TYR A 1 1.76 5.26 12.41
C TYR A 1 3.18 5.79 12.55
N LEU A 2 3.74 6.34 11.48
CA LEU A 2 5.07 6.97 11.43
C LEU A 2 4.92 8.36 10.81
N SER A 3 5.56 9.36 11.42
CA SER A 3 5.50 10.75 10.95
C SER A 3 6.89 11.38 11.02
N GLY A 4 7.37 11.94 9.90
CA GLY A 4 8.67 12.61 9.82
C GLY A 4 9.88 11.72 10.13
N SER A 5 9.76 10.39 9.99
CA SER A 5 10.75 9.43 10.50
C SER A 5 11.37 8.56 9.39
N ASN A 6 12.68 8.36 9.46
CA ASN A 6 13.42 7.39 8.63
C ASN A 6 13.53 6.05 9.39
N SER A 7 12.39 5.39 9.58
CA SER A 7 12.30 4.12 10.31
C SER A 7 12.70 2.92 9.46
N LEU A 8 13.20 1.86 10.09
CA LEU A 8 13.39 0.54 9.49
C LEU A 8 12.36 -0.43 10.09
N LEU A 9 11.56 -1.06 9.23
CA LEU A 9 10.65 -2.14 9.58
C LEU A 9 11.06 -3.38 8.79
N GLU A 10 11.59 -4.36 9.49
CA GLU A 10 12.15 -5.58 8.91
C GLU A 10 11.61 -6.84 9.58
N GLY A 11 11.09 -7.78 8.80
CA GLY A 11 10.74 -9.12 9.28
C GLY A 11 9.58 -9.19 10.28
N ASN A 12 8.67 -8.21 10.25
CA ASN A 12 7.53 -8.15 11.18
C ASN A 12 6.27 -8.79 10.58
N VAL A 13 5.35 -9.17 11.48
CA VAL A 13 3.97 -9.49 11.12
C VAL A 13 3.08 -8.37 11.63
N ILE A 14 2.34 -7.72 10.73
CA ILE A 14 1.39 -6.66 11.04
C ILE A 14 0.01 -7.17 10.62
N SER A 15 -0.80 -7.59 11.60
CA SER A 15 -2.07 -8.22 11.29
C SER A 15 -3.22 -7.85 12.21
N GLU A 16 -4.43 -8.01 11.70
CA GLU A 16 -5.70 -7.86 12.44
C GLU A 16 -5.92 -6.46 13.04
N ASN A 17 -5.22 -5.45 12.52
CA ASN A 17 -5.43 -4.07 12.94
C ASN A 17 -6.65 -3.48 12.22
N GLN A 18 -7.40 -2.64 12.92
CA GLN A 18 -8.67 -2.11 12.44
C GLN A 18 -8.75 -0.62 12.77
N VAL A 19 -8.97 0.21 11.76
CA VAL A 19 -9.27 1.63 11.94
C VAL A 19 -10.68 1.90 11.41
N THR A 20 -11.53 2.50 12.23
CA THR A 20 -12.98 2.62 11.99
C THR A 20 -13.48 4.05 11.76
N ASP A 21 -12.61 5.05 11.88
CA ASP A 21 -12.94 6.45 11.61
C ASP A 21 -13.22 6.65 10.11
N ARG A 22 -14.43 7.09 9.77
CA ARG A 22 -14.87 7.12 8.36
C ARG A 22 -14.17 8.17 7.52
N ASP A 23 -13.66 9.23 8.13
CA ASP A 23 -13.11 10.38 7.41
C ASP A 23 -11.58 10.37 7.41
N TRP A 24 -10.95 9.73 8.42
CA TRP A 24 -9.51 9.74 8.63
C TRP A 24 -8.91 8.36 8.89
N GLY A 25 -9.71 7.30 8.75
CA GLY A 25 -9.29 5.94 9.02
C GLY A 25 -8.37 5.38 7.94
N HIS A 26 -7.09 5.72 8.04
CA HIS A 26 -6.04 5.30 7.11
C HIS A 26 -5.05 4.33 7.74
N GLY A 27 -4.41 3.50 6.91
CA GLY A 27 -3.25 2.72 7.32
C GLY A 27 -3.58 1.70 8.39
N GLY A 28 -4.53 0.81 8.09
CA GLY A 28 -4.98 -0.25 9.01
C GLY A 28 -3.81 -1.00 9.62
N GLY A 29 -2.90 -1.48 8.77
CA GLY A 29 -1.60 -2.03 9.20
C GLY A 29 -0.58 -0.93 9.52
N LEU A 30 -0.26 -0.08 8.55
CA LEU A 30 0.74 0.98 8.72
C LEU A 30 0.42 2.25 7.93
N ALA A 31 0.41 3.38 8.62
CA ALA A 31 0.35 4.72 8.04
C ALA A 31 1.71 5.44 8.13
N LEU A 32 2.15 6.03 7.03
CA LEU A 32 3.35 6.87 6.90
C LEU A 32 2.96 8.25 6.40
N GLU A 33 3.46 9.28 7.07
CA GLU A 33 3.36 10.67 6.65
C GLU A 33 4.73 11.31 6.65
N SER A 34 5.13 11.89 5.51
CA SER A 34 6.43 12.54 5.35
C SER A 34 7.61 11.69 5.85
N SER A 35 7.56 10.37 5.59
CA SER A 35 8.44 9.39 6.21
C SER A 35 9.11 8.52 5.15
N PRO A 36 10.41 8.72 4.83
CA PRO A 36 11.15 7.90 3.88
C PRO A 36 11.61 6.60 4.54
N ALA A 37 10.67 5.78 4.99
CA ALA A 37 10.98 4.55 5.72
C ALA A 37 11.50 3.43 4.80
N ARG A 38 12.24 2.49 5.39
CA ARG A 38 12.63 1.23 4.75
C ARG A 38 11.78 0.10 5.32
N ILE A 39 11.03 -0.57 4.45
CA ILE A 39 10.06 -1.61 4.81
C ILE A 39 10.45 -2.89 4.06
N TYR A 40 11.02 -3.86 4.76
CA TYR A 40 11.60 -5.06 4.16
C TYR A 40 11.07 -6.36 4.77
N GLY A 41 10.66 -7.32 3.92
CA GLY A 41 10.39 -8.69 4.36
C GLY A 41 9.30 -8.83 5.43
N ASN A 42 8.34 -7.91 5.47
CA ASN A 42 7.22 -7.96 6.42
C ASN A 42 6.03 -8.70 5.80
N THR A 43 5.21 -9.29 6.68
CA THR A 43 3.88 -9.81 6.32
C THR A 43 2.82 -8.86 6.87
N VAL A 44 1.99 -8.31 6.00
CA VAL A 44 0.89 -7.40 6.35
C VAL A 44 -0.43 -7.99 5.90
N THR A 45 -1.24 -8.44 6.88
CA THR A 45 -2.42 -9.24 6.55
C THR A 45 -3.62 -9.06 7.46
N ALA A 46 -4.83 -9.26 6.94
CA ALA A 46 -6.07 -9.17 7.70
C ALA A 46 -6.28 -7.80 8.38
N ASN A 47 -5.69 -6.73 7.85
CA ASN A 47 -5.91 -5.39 8.36
C ASN A 47 -7.08 -4.72 7.63
N SER A 48 -7.77 -3.80 8.32
CA SER A 48 -8.81 -2.99 7.71
C SER A 48 -8.64 -1.50 8.01
N ALA A 49 -9.04 -0.69 7.04
CA ALA A 49 -9.12 0.76 7.17
C ALA A 49 -10.44 1.23 6.57
N SER A 50 -11.23 1.97 7.34
CA SER A 50 -12.52 2.53 6.90
C SER A 50 -12.42 3.53 5.75
N TYR A 51 -11.22 4.09 5.47
CA TYR A 51 -11.06 5.05 4.38
C TYR A 51 -9.96 4.72 3.38
N LYS A 52 -8.66 4.65 3.75
CA LYS A 52 -7.61 4.36 2.75
C LYS A 52 -6.46 3.50 3.25
N GLY A 53 -5.91 2.67 2.38
CA GLY A 53 -4.67 1.94 2.64
C GLY A 53 -4.84 0.97 3.82
N ALA A 54 -5.62 -0.10 3.63
CA ALA A 54 -5.87 -1.04 4.73
C ALA A 54 -4.61 -1.78 5.16
N GLY A 55 -3.78 -2.24 4.23
CA GLY A 55 -2.42 -2.69 4.52
C GLY A 55 -1.53 -1.50 4.85
N PHE A 56 -1.25 -0.69 3.83
CA PHE A 56 -0.35 0.46 3.91
C PHE A 56 -1.00 1.74 3.36
N TYR A 57 -0.84 2.83 4.10
CA TYR A 57 -1.10 4.19 3.66
C TYR A 57 0.19 5.01 3.69
N LEU A 58 0.57 5.59 2.56
CA LEU A 58 1.74 6.46 2.42
C LEU A 58 1.30 7.80 1.86
N SER A 59 1.62 8.88 2.59
CA SER A 59 1.45 10.27 2.13
C SER A 59 2.78 10.99 2.18
N ASP A 60 3.15 11.61 1.06
CA ASP A 60 4.36 12.42 0.93
C ASP A 60 5.61 11.65 1.41
N SER A 61 5.65 10.35 1.14
CA SER A 61 6.57 9.39 1.75
C SER A 61 7.24 8.53 0.68
N ASP A 62 8.47 8.93 0.31
CA ASP A 62 9.32 8.20 -0.62
C ASP A 62 9.97 6.98 0.06
N ALA A 63 9.13 6.02 0.44
CA ALA A 63 9.54 4.80 1.13
C ALA A 63 10.17 3.78 0.18
N ILE A 64 11.07 2.96 0.72
CA ILE A 64 11.63 1.80 0.03
C ILE A 64 10.93 0.55 0.57
N VAL A 65 10.14 -0.11 -0.28
CA VAL A 65 9.27 -1.24 0.06
C VAL A 65 9.72 -2.49 -0.70
N LEU A 66 10.37 -3.41 0.00
CA LEU A 66 11.09 -4.53 -0.60
C LEU A 66 10.67 -5.89 -0.03
N GLY A 67 10.32 -6.85 -0.89
CA GLY A 67 10.14 -8.24 -0.47
C GLY A 67 9.02 -8.48 0.55
N ASN A 68 8.01 -7.60 0.63
CA ASN A 68 6.92 -7.74 1.59
C ASN A 68 5.78 -8.61 1.00
N VAL A 69 5.03 -9.24 1.90
CA VAL A 69 3.80 -9.98 1.58
C VAL A 69 2.61 -9.19 2.14
N VAL A 70 1.76 -8.67 1.27
CA VAL A 70 0.63 -7.81 1.62
C VAL A 70 -0.65 -8.46 1.12
N VAL A 71 -1.36 -9.11 2.04
CA VAL A 71 -2.46 -10.01 1.67
C VAL A 71 -3.68 -9.92 2.55
N ASP A 72 -4.87 -10.11 1.98
CA ASP A 72 -6.13 -10.17 2.72
C ASP A 72 -6.43 -8.91 3.55
N ASN A 73 -6.02 -7.73 3.06
CA ASN A 73 -6.36 -6.44 3.67
C ASN A 73 -7.56 -5.81 2.94
N GLY A 74 -8.42 -5.09 3.68
CA GLY A 74 -9.68 -4.59 3.15
C GLY A 74 -9.98 -3.12 3.47
N SER A 75 -10.28 -2.31 2.45
CA SER A 75 -10.79 -0.94 2.64
C SER A 75 -12.07 -0.70 1.82
N PRO A 76 -13.18 -0.21 2.40
CA PRO A 76 -14.39 0.06 1.62
C PRO A 76 -14.25 1.26 0.67
N ALA A 77 -13.12 1.98 0.72
CA ALA A 77 -12.78 3.05 -0.21
C ALA A 77 -11.54 2.69 -1.03
N ASP A 78 -10.34 3.17 -0.70
CA ASP A 78 -9.22 3.13 -1.63
C ASP A 78 -8.00 2.37 -1.08
N GLY A 79 -7.36 1.54 -1.90
CA GLY A 79 -6.11 0.88 -1.53
C GLY A 79 -6.31 -0.21 -0.47
N GLY A 80 -6.67 -1.42 -0.90
CA GLY A 80 -6.79 -2.57 0.01
C GLY A 80 -5.41 -2.96 0.54
N GLY A 81 -4.48 -3.25 -0.36
CA GLY A 81 -3.08 -3.49 -0.03
C GLY A 81 -2.34 -2.17 0.25
N PHE A 82 -2.26 -1.30 -0.76
CA PHE A 82 -1.51 -0.04 -0.70
C PHE A 82 -2.32 1.15 -1.21
N TYR A 83 -2.22 2.28 -0.51
CA TYR A 83 -2.58 3.60 -1.01
C TYR A 83 -1.38 4.54 -0.91
N LEU A 84 -0.93 5.08 -2.05
CA LEU A 84 0.19 6.02 -2.13
C LEU A 84 -0.31 7.37 -2.65
N LEU A 85 0.06 8.44 -1.95
CA LEU A 85 -0.26 9.83 -2.29
C LEU A 85 1.02 10.66 -2.27
N ASN A 86 1.33 11.35 -3.38
CA ASN A 86 2.52 12.20 -3.51
C ASN A 86 3.85 11.48 -3.20
N CYS A 87 4.03 10.27 -3.72
CA CYS A 87 5.18 9.40 -3.42
C CYS A 87 6.05 9.16 -4.67
N ASP A 88 6.45 10.23 -5.35
CA ASP A 88 7.18 10.16 -6.64
C ASP A 88 8.56 9.49 -6.53
N GLY A 89 9.17 9.47 -5.34
CA GLY A 89 10.47 8.83 -5.10
C GLY A 89 10.36 7.43 -4.50
N ALA A 90 9.15 6.90 -4.30
CA ALA A 90 8.99 5.58 -3.68
C ALA A 90 9.46 4.45 -4.61
N VAL A 91 10.02 3.41 -4.00
CA VAL A 91 10.51 2.21 -4.70
C VAL A 91 9.81 0.99 -4.14
N MET A 92 9.17 0.21 -5.02
CA MET A 92 8.50 -1.04 -4.67
C MET A 92 9.11 -2.19 -5.47
N GLN A 93 9.78 -3.12 -4.81
CA GLN A 93 10.39 -4.25 -5.50
C GLN A 93 10.20 -5.60 -4.82
N GLY A 94 9.92 -6.63 -5.61
CA GLY A 94 9.84 -8.01 -5.13
C GLY A 94 8.69 -8.27 -4.15
N ASN A 95 7.68 -7.41 -4.11
CA ASN A 95 6.57 -7.55 -3.18
C ASN A 95 5.50 -8.49 -3.76
N THR A 96 4.82 -9.23 -2.89
CA THR A 96 3.60 -9.96 -3.20
C THR A 96 2.41 -9.18 -2.64
N VAL A 97 1.49 -8.77 -3.51
CA VAL A 97 0.27 -8.03 -3.15
C VAL A 97 -0.93 -8.84 -3.64
N ALA A 98 -1.63 -9.54 -2.75
CA ALA A 98 -2.66 -10.48 -3.19
C ALA A 98 -3.88 -10.61 -2.28
N GLY A 99 -5.05 -10.93 -2.86
CA GLY A 99 -6.26 -11.16 -2.06
C GLY A 99 -6.77 -9.92 -1.31
N ASN A 100 -6.27 -8.72 -1.65
CA ASN A 100 -6.73 -7.50 -1.01
C ASN A 100 -8.02 -6.99 -1.67
N GLU A 101 -8.86 -6.32 -0.89
CA GLU A 101 -10.16 -5.84 -1.32
C GLU A 101 -10.28 -4.32 -1.15
N ALA A 102 -10.78 -3.64 -2.18
CA ALA A 102 -11.17 -2.23 -2.04
C ALA A 102 -12.28 -1.80 -3.00
N ASN A 103 -12.71 -0.55 -2.90
CA ASN A 103 -13.52 0.05 -3.96
C ASN A 103 -12.66 0.41 -5.18
N ASN A 104 -11.53 1.08 -4.95
CA ASN A 104 -10.55 1.39 -5.99
C ASN A 104 -9.14 0.93 -5.61
N GLY A 105 -8.38 0.42 -6.58
CA GLY A 105 -6.98 0.05 -6.40
C GLY A 105 -6.77 -1.01 -5.32
N ALA A 106 -7.48 -2.14 -5.42
CA ALA A 106 -7.54 -3.12 -4.34
C ALA A 106 -6.16 -3.68 -3.96
N GLY A 107 -5.31 -3.98 -4.94
CA GLY A 107 -3.89 -4.25 -4.70
C GLY A 107 -3.17 -2.95 -4.34
N LEU A 108 -3.06 -2.05 -5.31
CA LEU A 108 -2.42 -0.75 -5.15
C LEU A 108 -3.24 0.38 -5.78
N LEU A 109 -3.29 1.52 -5.10
CA LEU A 109 -3.72 2.79 -5.67
C LEU A 109 -2.58 3.81 -5.60
N LEU A 110 -2.18 4.34 -6.76
CA LEU A 110 -1.21 5.43 -6.89
C LEU A 110 -1.94 6.73 -7.24
N SER A 111 -1.83 7.74 -6.39
CA SER A 111 -2.43 9.05 -6.58
C SER A 111 -1.32 10.11 -6.59
N ASN A 112 -1.13 10.78 -7.73
CA ASN A 112 -0.04 11.73 -7.94
C ASN A 112 1.30 11.14 -7.46
N SER A 113 1.63 9.92 -7.90
CA SER A 113 2.80 9.17 -7.42
C SER A 113 3.46 8.40 -8.57
N ASP A 114 4.58 8.90 -9.06
CA ASP A 114 5.40 8.28 -10.12
C ASP A 114 6.38 7.24 -9.57
N VAL A 115 5.83 6.20 -8.95
CA VAL A 115 6.58 5.14 -8.22
C VAL A 115 7.37 4.23 -9.16
N ALA A 116 8.58 3.84 -8.75
CA ALA A 116 9.34 2.77 -9.42
C ALA A 116 8.91 1.39 -8.90
N MET A 117 8.31 0.58 -9.76
CA MET A 117 7.82 -0.77 -9.42
C MET A 117 8.55 -1.84 -10.23
N LYS A 118 9.21 -2.76 -9.53
CA LYS A 118 9.98 -3.82 -10.18
C LYS A 118 9.74 -5.21 -9.57
N ASP A 119 9.60 -6.25 -10.40
CA ASP A 119 9.51 -7.65 -9.94
C ASP A 119 8.40 -7.89 -8.89
N ASN A 120 7.31 -7.11 -8.88
CA ASN A 120 6.21 -7.31 -7.95
C ASN A 120 5.17 -8.27 -8.53
N THR A 121 4.56 -9.07 -7.67
CA THR A 121 3.41 -9.92 -8.00
C THR A 121 2.15 -9.32 -7.42
N VAL A 122 1.22 -8.89 -8.26
CA VAL A 122 -0.04 -8.25 -7.88
C VAL A 122 -1.21 -9.07 -8.40
N SER A 123 -1.77 -9.96 -7.58
CA SER A 123 -2.68 -11.00 -8.03
C SER A 123 -3.91 -11.17 -7.16
N ALA A 124 -5.02 -11.66 -7.72
CA ALA A 124 -6.24 -11.99 -6.96
C ALA A 124 -6.80 -10.85 -6.08
N ASN A 125 -6.47 -9.59 -6.36
CA ASN A 125 -7.01 -8.43 -5.66
C ASN A 125 -8.36 -8.02 -6.30
N VAL A 126 -9.34 -7.66 -5.47
CA VAL A 126 -10.72 -7.43 -5.91
C VAL A 126 -11.13 -5.99 -5.64
N ALA A 127 -11.32 -5.21 -6.71
CA ALA A 127 -11.87 -3.86 -6.64
C ALA A 127 -13.35 -3.87 -7.05
N SER A 128 -14.24 -3.24 -6.26
CA SER A 128 -15.66 -3.13 -6.65
C SER A 128 -15.93 -2.11 -7.76
N ASN A 129 -15.00 -1.17 -8.01
CA ASN A 129 -15.14 -0.16 -9.05
C ASN A 129 -13.98 -0.22 -10.06
N VAL A 130 -12.75 0.15 -9.68
CA VAL A 130 -11.63 0.25 -10.63
C VAL A 130 -10.33 -0.31 -10.06
N GLY A 131 -9.58 -1.01 -10.90
CA GLY A 131 -8.19 -1.40 -10.63
C GLY A 131 -8.08 -2.48 -9.56
N GLY A 132 -8.47 -3.71 -9.88
CA GLY A 132 -8.27 -4.86 -8.99
C GLY A 132 -6.81 -4.98 -8.57
N GLY A 133 -5.88 -5.07 -9.53
CA GLY A 133 -4.44 -5.08 -9.25
C GLY A 133 -3.88 -3.68 -8.94
N LEU A 134 -3.98 -2.76 -9.89
CA LEU A 134 -3.40 -1.42 -9.82
C LEU A 134 -4.39 -0.38 -10.36
N ALA A 135 -4.58 0.71 -9.61
CA ALA A 135 -5.25 1.93 -10.07
C ALA A 135 -4.26 3.11 -10.04
N MET A 136 -4.32 3.98 -11.04
CA MET A 136 -3.43 5.14 -11.19
C MET A 136 -4.25 6.40 -11.45
N TRP A 137 -4.10 7.40 -10.59
CA TRP A 137 -4.71 8.72 -10.74
C TRP A 137 -3.60 9.76 -10.79
N TRP A 138 -3.54 10.51 -11.90
CA TRP A 138 -2.49 11.50 -12.14
C TRP A 138 -1.06 10.97 -11.92
N SER A 139 -0.85 9.67 -12.20
CA SER A 139 0.42 8.96 -11.93
C SER A 139 0.92 8.28 -13.21
N LYS A 140 2.23 8.14 -13.32
CA LYS A 140 2.99 7.51 -14.41
C LYS A 140 4.14 6.67 -13.84
N PRO A 141 3.84 5.59 -13.09
CA PRO A 141 4.86 4.76 -12.50
C PRO A 141 5.74 4.08 -13.57
N GLU A 142 6.99 3.82 -13.20
CA GLU A 142 7.86 2.93 -13.96
C GLU A 142 7.52 1.48 -13.59
N LEU A 143 7.15 0.66 -14.58
CA LEU A 143 6.78 -0.73 -14.37
C LEU A 143 7.78 -1.64 -15.10
N ASP A 144 8.60 -2.36 -14.33
CA ASP A 144 9.56 -3.35 -14.85
C ASP A 144 9.26 -4.75 -14.29
N ALA A 145 9.03 -5.73 -15.16
CA ALA A 145 8.84 -7.14 -14.77
C ALA A 145 7.77 -7.41 -13.66
N ASN A 146 6.69 -6.63 -13.61
CA ASN A 146 5.57 -6.88 -12.68
C ASN A 146 4.52 -7.80 -13.31
N THR A 147 3.89 -8.66 -12.50
CA THR A 147 2.87 -9.65 -12.93
C THR A 147 1.58 -9.55 -12.16
#